data_AF-A0A8T6QQ60-F1
#
_entry.id   AF-A0A8T6QQ60-F1
#
_cell.length_a   1.000
_cell.length_b   1.000
_cell.length_c   1.000
_cell.angle_alpha   90.00
_cell.angle_beta   90.00
_cell.angle_gamma   90.00
#
_symmetry.space_group_name_H-M   'P 1'
#
loop_
_entity.id
_entity.type
_entity.pdbx_description
1 polymer ?
#
loop_
_entity_poly.entity_id
_entity_poly.type
_entity_poly.pdbx_seq_one_letter_code
_entity_poly.pdbx_strand_id
1 'polypeptide(L)'
;MTGITLNQPNGYSHQSSWSTVATLVMGSAIALTIGTPTQAEPLATLELGEMPLRNQALTAGPTKVIIIEFDPLNYDTGETQYLTYEVYVNDEFQTQVRQEVDFRFADFSLQNLDPDGVPEVIFHRYTGGAHCCSIYTIYSAQGDRLHRTLTYPLDAAGAGGFEDLDGDGYSEFLSADQRFLYAFGSYASSWPPNIFLTFRNGSLIDTTRQFPDRLRSTAYTMYEHTRDHPGLGANSILAGYVGQKILMGEYESGWDYMLAHYDDTDTWGLTEYSTDGEEIGTFADYPEALESFLLDLGYLTVNGDPNPNLDLSRVIVEQEALL
;
A
#
# COMPACT_ATOMS: atom_id res chain seq x y z
N MET A 1 -3.36 -3.73 19.38
CA MET A 1 -2.71 -2.41 19.47
C MET A 1 -3.77 -1.36 19.18
N THR A 2 -3.95 -0.43 20.11
CA THR A 2 -5.08 0.50 20.22
C THR A 2 -5.00 1.61 19.17
N GLY A 3 -6.05 1.72 18.35
CA GLY A 3 -6.21 2.73 17.32
C GLY A 3 -6.46 4.13 17.89
N ILE A 4 -5.90 5.13 17.23
CA ILE A 4 -6.08 6.56 17.53
C ILE A 4 -7.21 7.08 16.62
N THR A 5 -8.22 7.70 17.23
CA THR A 5 -9.35 8.33 16.54
C THR A 5 -9.17 9.84 16.53
N LEU A 6 -9.29 10.51 15.37
CA LEU A 6 -9.33 11.98 15.29
C LEU A 6 -10.43 12.47 14.34
N ASN A 7 -11.22 13.42 14.85
CA ASN A 7 -12.37 14.07 14.22
C ASN A 7 -11.96 15.16 13.19
N GLN A 8 -12.76 15.31 12.13
CA GLN A 8 -12.60 16.29 11.04
C GLN A 8 -13.76 17.31 10.98
N PRO A 9 -13.57 18.45 10.30
CA PRO A 9 -14.64 19.15 9.59
C PRO A 9 -14.37 19.36 8.09
N ASN A 10 -15.38 18.95 7.31
CA ASN A 10 -15.67 18.99 5.87
C ASN A 10 -15.01 20.04 4.95
N GLY A 11 -14.58 19.53 3.77
CA GLY A 11 -15.23 19.81 2.48
C GLY A 11 -14.44 20.69 1.50
N TYR A 12 -14.24 20.21 0.26
CA TYR A 12 -14.52 20.86 -1.04
C TYR A 12 -13.99 20.00 -2.20
N SER A 13 -14.82 19.84 -3.24
CA SER A 13 -14.55 19.03 -4.45
C SER A 13 -14.17 19.92 -5.64
N HIS A 14 -13.34 19.42 -6.56
CA HIS A 14 -13.33 19.87 -7.96
C HIS A 14 -12.76 18.81 -8.91
N GLN A 15 -13.51 18.54 -9.99
CA GLN A 15 -13.16 17.67 -11.12
C GLN A 15 -12.34 18.43 -12.17
N SER A 16 -11.48 17.73 -12.94
CA SER A 16 -11.20 18.11 -14.32
C SER A 16 -10.74 16.93 -15.20
N SER A 17 -11.12 17.03 -16.48
CA SER A 17 -11.06 16.03 -17.55
C SER A 17 -9.74 16.03 -18.33
N TRP A 18 -9.28 14.86 -18.79
CA TRP A 18 -8.11 14.72 -19.65
C TRP A 18 -8.48 14.53 -21.13
N SER A 19 -7.73 15.18 -22.03
CA SER A 19 -7.80 15.02 -23.49
C SER A 19 -6.54 14.29 -23.97
N THR A 20 -6.70 13.18 -24.68
CA THR A 20 -5.62 12.34 -25.21
C THR A 20 -5.08 12.87 -26.54
N VAL A 21 -3.76 12.90 -26.72
CA VAL A 21 -3.14 13.00 -28.06
C VAL A 21 -2.12 11.88 -28.20
N ALA A 22 -2.39 10.95 -29.12
CA ALA A 22 -1.49 9.87 -29.50
C ALA A 22 -0.51 10.36 -30.57
N THR A 23 0.78 9.99 -30.46
CA THR A 23 1.74 10.10 -31.56
C THR A 23 2.47 8.78 -31.75
N LEU A 24 2.46 8.31 -33.00
CA LEU A 24 3.05 7.07 -33.50
C LEU A 24 4.51 7.32 -33.93
N VAL A 25 5.46 6.46 -33.55
CA VAL A 25 6.78 6.40 -34.20
C VAL A 25 7.17 4.95 -34.48
N MET A 26 7.46 4.65 -35.75
CA MET A 26 8.10 3.41 -36.21
C MET A 26 9.62 3.55 -36.11
N GLY A 27 10.30 2.50 -35.65
CA GLY A 27 11.75 2.36 -35.75
C GLY A 27 12.23 1.03 -35.19
N SER A 28 12.77 0.17 -36.06
CA SER A 28 13.28 -1.16 -35.74
C SER A 28 14.57 -1.06 -34.93
N ALA A 29 14.55 -1.55 -33.69
CA ALA A 29 15.70 -1.80 -32.84
C ALA A 29 15.62 -3.22 -32.30
N ILE A 30 16.78 -3.84 -32.06
CA ILE A 30 16.92 -5.14 -31.38
C ILE A 30 16.15 -5.04 -30.07
N ALA A 31 15.02 -5.74 -29.99
CA ALA A 31 14.17 -5.74 -28.82
C ALA A 31 14.84 -6.55 -27.71
N LEU A 32 15.61 -5.88 -26.86
CA LEU A 32 15.44 -6.14 -25.43
C LEU A 32 13.97 -5.81 -25.17
N THR A 33 13.14 -6.84 -25.03
CA THR A 33 11.79 -6.68 -24.49
C THR A 33 11.96 -6.21 -23.06
N ILE A 34 12.13 -4.90 -22.89
CA ILE A 34 11.76 -4.25 -21.64
C ILE A 34 10.26 -4.51 -21.59
N GLY A 35 9.85 -5.48 -20.77
CA GLY A 35 8.43 -5.74 -20.55
C GLY A 35 7.81 -4.40 -20.21
N THR A 36 6.82 -3.97 -20.99
CA THR A 36 5.99 -2.88 -20.52
C THR A 36 5.30 -3.40 -19.27
N PRO A 37 5.41 -2.70 -18.13
CA PRO A 37 4.67 -3.08 -16.94
C PRO A 37 3.22 -3.25 -17.37
N THR A 38 2.72 -4.46 -17.23
CA THR A 38 1.35 -4.77 -17.58
C THR A 38 0.65 -4.87 -16.24
N GLN A 39 -0.34 -4.01 -16.02
CA GLN A 39 -1.21 -4.16 -14.88
C GLN A 39 -1.66 -5.62 -14.86
N ALA A 40 -1.45 -6.30 -13.72
CA ALA A 40 -1.86 -7.68 -13.62
C ALA A 40 -3.39 -7.65 -13.53
N GLU A 41 -4.02 -7.69 -14.71
CA GLU A 41 -5.46 -7.50 -14.84
C GLU A 41 -6.18 -8.68 -14.21
N PRO A 42 -7.23 -8.44 -13.41
CA PRO A 42 -8.02 -9.52 -12.86
C PRO A 42 -8.67 -10.31 -14.01
N LEU A 43 -8.59 -11.63 -13.91
CA LEU A 43 -9.25 -12.55 -14.84
C LEU A 43 -10.78 -12.47 -14.71
N ALA A 44 -11.25 -12.15 -13.50
CA ALA A 44 -12.64 -11.91 -13.20
C ALA A 44 -12.77 -11.03 -11.94
N THR A 45 -13.79 -10.17 -11.91
CA THR A 45 -14.10 -9.31 -10.75
C THR A 45 -15.59 -9.36 -10.43
N LEU A 46 -15.94 -9.22 -9.15
CA LEU A 46 -17.29 -9.07 -8.63
C LEU A 46 -17.31 -7.97 -7.56
N GLU A 47 -17.97 -6.86 -7.86
CA GLU A 47 -18.19 -5.78 -6.90
C GLU A 47 -19.36 -6.10 -5.96
N LEU A 48 -19.17 -5.82 -4.66
CA LEU A 48 -20.21 -5.84 -3.65
C LEU A 48 -20.83 -4.44 -3.54
N GLY A 49 -21.90 -4.23 -4.31
CA GLY A 49 -22.61 -2.95 -4.38
C GLY A 49 -23.70 -2.77 -3.32
N GLU A 50 -24.65 -1.88 -3.60
CA GLU A 50 -25.76 -1.53 -2.69
C GLU A 50 -26.91 -2.55 -2.66
N MET A 51 -26.76 -3.68 -3.34
CA MET A 51 -27.80 -4.70 -3.49
C MET A 51 -27.39 -6.01 -2.80
N PRO A 52 -28.30 -6.69 -2.10
CA PRO A 52 -28.03 -8.02 -1.56
C PRO A 52 -27.62 -9.01 -2.64
N LEU A 53 -26.64 -9.85 -2.35
CA LEU A 53 -26.22 -10.96 -3.20
C LEU A 53 -26.47 -12.29 -2.50
N ARG A 54 -26.82 -13.31 -3.29
CA ARG A 54 -27.05 -14.68 -2.83
C ARG A 54 -26.57 -15.67 -3.89
N ASN A 55 -25.76 -16.64 -3.47
CA ASN A 55 -25.20 -17.70 -4.32
C ASN A 55 -24.57 -17.19 -5.63
N GLN A 56 -23.92 -16.03 -5.60
CA GLN A 56 -23.23 -15.49 -6.77
C GLN A 56 -21.82 -16.07 -6.85
N ALA A 57 -21.49 -16.71 -7.96
CA ALA A 57 -20.16 -17.26 -8.18
C ALA A 57 -19.28 -16.32 -9.03
N LEU A 58 -18.00 -16.26 -8.68
CA LEU A 58 -16.90 -15.72 -9.48
C LEU A 58 -15.94 -16.88 -9.77
N THR A 59 -15.48 -17.04 -11.02
CA THR A 59 -14.67 -18.21 -11.42
C THR A 59 -13.66 -17.83 -12.48
N ALA A 60 -12.41 -18.28 -12.29
CA ALA A 60 -11.33 -18.13 -13.26
C ALA A 60 -10.40 -19.34 -13.13
N GLY A 61 -10.21 -20.08 -14.23
CA GLY A 61 -9.43 -21.31 -14.22
C GLY A 61 -9.94 -22.30 -13.16
N PRO A 62 -9.06 -22.86 -12.31
CA PRO A 62 -9.45 -23.78 -11.24
C PRO A 62 -10.04 -23.08 -10.00
N THR A 63 -9.93 -21.76 -9.89
CA THR A 63 -10.32 -21.00 -8.69
C THR A 63 -11.74 -20.47 -8.81
N LYS A 64 -12.52 -20.62 -7.74
CA LYS A 64 -13.91 -20.16 -7.65
C LYS A 64 -14.21 -19.61 -6.27
N VAL A 65 -14.90 -18.47 -6.23
CA VAL A 65 -15.48 -17.89 -5.02
C VAL A 65 -16.98 -17.88 -5.16
N ILE A 66 -17.71 -18.27 -4.12
CA ILE A 66 -19.16 -18.19 -4.08
C ILE A 66 -19.56 -17.28 -2.92
N ILE A 67 -20.22 -16.17 -3.25
CA ILE A 67 -20.90 -15.32 -2.27
C ILE A 67 -22.19 -16.01 -1.89
N ILE A 68 -22.19 -16.69 -0.74
CA ILE A 68 -23.35 -17.40 -0.21
C ILE A 68 -24.42 -16.38 0.21
N GLU A 69 -23.99 -15.39 0.97
CA GLU A 69 -24.85 -14.34 1.49
C GLU A 69 -24.09 -13.03 1.64
N PHE A 70 -24.66 -11.95 1.13
CA PHE A 70 -24.20 -10.59 1.39
C PHE A 70 -25.41 -9.67 1.51
N ASP A 71 -25.50 -8.96 2.62
CA ASP A 71 -26.41 -7.83 2.78
C ASP A 71 -25.59 -6.55 2.95
N PRO A 72 -25.86 -5.49 2.17
CA PRO A 72 -25.13 -4.24 2.26
C PRO A 72 -25.41 -3.52 3.59
N LEU A 73 -24.46 -2.70 4.04
CA LEU A 73 -24.59 -1.92 5.27
C LEU A 73 -25.90 -1.14 5.31
N ASN A 74 -26.65 -1.30 6.41
CA ASN A 74 -27.89 -0.59 6.64
C ASN A 74 -27.88 0.15 7.97
N TYR A 75 -27.52 1.44 7.91
CA TYR A 75 -27.41 2.33 9.07
C TYR A 75 -28.75 2.64 9.75
N ASP A 76 -29.89 2.40 9.10
CA ASP A 76 -31.21 2.73 9.65
C ASP A 76 -31.72 1.68 10.64
N THR A 77 -31.28 0.43 10.50
CA THR A 77 -31.78 -0.71 11.28
C THR A 77 -31.01 -0.94 12.58
N GLY A 78 -29.73 -0.53 12.62
CA GLY A 78 -28.82 -0.86 13.72
C GLY A 78 -28.49 -2.36 13.82
N GLU A 79 -28.93 -3.18 12.85
CA GLU A 79 -28.58 -4.60 12.78
C GLU A 79 -27.18 -4.77 12.21
N THR A 80 -26.46 -5.81 12.65
CA THR A 80 -25.18 -6.20 12.05
C THR A 80 -25.45 -6.99 10.78
N GLN A 81 -24.92 -6.51 9.65
CA GLN A 81 -24.93 -7.26 8.39
C GLN A 81 -23.71 -8.18 8.29
N TYR A 82 -23.86 -9.28 7.55
CA TYR A 82 -22.79 -10.25 7.36
C TYR A 82 -22.54 -10.52 5.87
N LEU A 83 -21.28 -10.75 5.56
CA LEU A 83 -20.83 -11.34 4.31
C LEU A 83 -20.39 -12.78 4.61
N THR A 84 -20.96 -13.75 3.90
CA THR A 84 -20.55 -15.15 3.90
C THR A 84 -20.14 -15.56 2.49
N TYR A 85 -18.93 -16.06 2.34
CA TYR A 85 -18.43 -16.59 1.07
C TYR A 85 -17.60 -17.85 1.26
N GLU A 86 -17.48 -18.61 0.18
CA GLU A 86 -16.72 -19.85 0.13
C GLU A 86 -15.67 -19.78 -0.98
N VAL A 87 -14.50 -20.35 -0.72
CA VAL A 87 -13.41 -20.46 -1.70
C VAL A 87 -13.26 -21.92 -2.10
N TYR A 88 -13.13 -22.14 -3.40
CA TYR A 88 -12.95 -23.45 -4.03
C TYR A 88 -11.76 -23.40 -4.97
N VAL A 89 -11.01 -24.50 -5.03
CA VAL A 89 -9.92 -24.72 -5.99
C VAL A 89 -10.06 -26.12 -6.55
N ASN A 90 -10.00 -26.27 -7.88
CA ASN A 90 -10.25 -27.54 -8.57
C ASN A 90 -11.61 -28.17 -8.21
N ASP A 91 -12.64 -27.34 -8.03
CA ASP A 91 -13.97 -27.72 -7.53
C ASP A 91 -14.00 -28.35 -6.13
N GLU A 92 -12.88 -28.35 -5.40
CA GLU A 92 -12.80 -28.78 -4.01
C GLU A 92 -12.98 -27.58 -3.07
N PHE A 93 -13.84 -27.76 -2.05
CA PHE A 93 -14.06 -26.75 -1.01
C PHE A 93 -12.77 -26.54 -0.21
N GLN A 94 -12.34 -25.28 -0.10
CA GLN A 94 -11.15 -24.91 0.67
C GLN A 94 -11.53 -24.28 2.00
N THR A 95 -12.38 -23.26 1.99
CA THR A 95 -12.78 -22.56 3.22
C THR A 95 -14.11 -21.84 3.05
N GLN A 96 -14.76 -21.54 4.19
CA GLN A 96 -15.92 -20.66 4.30
C GLN A 96 -15.59 -19.56 5.30
N VAL A 97 -15.86 -18.32 4.91
CA VAL A 97 -15.64 -17.15 5.75
C VAL A 97 -16.98 -16.47 5.97
N ARG A 98 -17.30 -16.21 7.24
CA ARG A 98 -18.39 -15.32 7.63
C ARG A 98 -17.82 -14.17 8.45
N GLN A 99 -18.04 -12.94 7.99
CA GLN A 99 -17.58 -11.73 8.66
C GLN A 99 -18.66 -10.68 8.69
N GLU A 100 -18.58 -9.77 9.66
CA GLU A 100 -19.40 -8.56 9.68
C GLU A 100 -19.05 -7.69 8.47
N VAL A 101 -20.06 -7.01 7.91
CA VAL A 101 -19.83 -6.01 6.87
C VAL A 101 -19.36 -4.74 7.57
N ASP A 102 -18.08 -4.43 7.44
CA ASP A 102 -17.42 -3.26 8.02
C ASP A 102 -16.91 -2.28 6.94
N PHE A 103 -17.42 -2.43 5.71
CA PHE A 103 -16.93 -1.72 4.53
C PHE A 103 -18.02 -0.94 3.79
N ARG A 104 -17.62 0.19 3.20
CA ARG A 104 -18.44 1.01 2.31
C ARG A 104 -18.59 0.36 0.93
N PHE A 105 -17.46 -0.13 0.40
CA PHE A 105 -17.39 -0.85 -0.86
C PHE A 105 -16.39 -1.97 -0.71
N ALA A 106 -16.61 -3.06 -1.42
CA ALA A 106 -15.66 -4.15 -1.50
C ALA A 106 -15.82 -4.87 -2.84
N ASP A 107 -14.82 -5.61 -3.23
CA ASP A 107 -14.82 -6.42 -4.42
C ASP A 107 -14.04 -7.71 -4.21
N PHE A 108 -14.41 -8.73 -4.97
CA PHE A 108 -13.61 -9.91 -5.18
C PHE A 108 -13.00 -9.86 -6.57
N SER A 109 -11.73 -10.16 -6.68
CA SER A 109 -11.05 -10.40 -7.95
C SER A 109 -10.31 -11.73 -7.94
N LEU A 110 -10.19 -12.34 -9.11
CA LEU A 110 -9.37 -13.52 -9.35
C LEU A 110 -8.20 -13.13 -10.25
N GLN A 111 -6.97 -13.29 -9.79
CA GLN A 111 -5.79 -12.76 -10.45
C GLN A 111 -4.61 -13.73 -10.31
N ASN A 112 -3.80 -13.91 -11.35
CA ASN A 112 -2.55 -14.65 -11.20
C ASN A 112 -1.51 -13.74 -10.58
N LEU A 113 -1.13 -13.99 -9.33
CA LEU A 113 -0.09 -13.21 -8.65
C LEU A 113 1.28 -13.88 -8.75
N ASP A 114 1.33 -15.17 -9.06
CA ASP A 114 2.55 -15.88 -9.44
C ASP A 114 2.30 -16.86 -10.61
N PRO A 115 3.35 -17.39 -11.26
CA PRO A 115 3.19 -18.17 -12.49
C PRO A 115 2.91 -19.66 -12.23
N ASP A 116 2.08 -19.99 -11.23
CA ASP A 116 1.70 -21.36 -10.91
C ASP A 116 0.46 -21.88 -11.70
N GLY A 117 -0.28 -20.97 -12.33
CA GLY A 117 -1.47 -21.25 -13.13
C GLY A 117 -2.77 -21.39 -12.33
N VAL A 118 -2.76 -21.10 -11.04
CA VAL A 118 -3.91 -21.08 -10.13
C VAL A 118 -4.16 -19.64 -9.68
N PRO A 119 -5.21 -18.96 -10.19
CA PRO A 119 -5.46 -17.59 -9.79
C PRO A 119 -5.73 -17.45 -8.30
N GLU A 120 -5.10 -16.49 -7.65
CA GLU A 120 -5.41 -16.04 -6.30
C GLU A 120 -6.79 -15.41 -6.22
N VAL A 121 -7.45 -15.58 -5.08
CA VAL A 121 -8.62 -14.77 -4.71
C VAL A 121 -8.15 -13.55 -3.95
N ILE A 122 -8.50 -12.37 -4.43
CA ILE A 122 -8.26 -11.11 -3.73
C ILE A 122 -9.63 -10.56 -3.30
N PHE A 123 -9.81 -10.40 -2.00
CA PHE A 123 -10.92 -9.66 -1.42
C PHE A 123 -10.41 -8.30 -0.97
N HIS A 124 -10.78 -7.26 -1.71
CA HIS A 124 -10.46 -5.88 -1.37
C HIS A 124 -11.68 -5.23 -0.71
N ARG A 125 -11.47 -4.55 0.41
CA ARG A 125 -12.51 -3.77 1.08
C ARG A 125 -12.01 -2.38 1.44
N TYR A 126 -12.90 -1.41 1.28
CA TYR A 126 -12.71 -0.02 1.67
C TYR A 126 -13.66 0.34 2.79
N THR A 127 -13.12 0.62 3.98
CA THR A 127 -13.93 0.87 5.18
C THR A 127 -14.61 2.25 5.19
N GLY A 128 -14.06 3.23 4.46
CA GLY A 128 -14.59 4.59 4.38
C GLY A 128 -13.76 5.62 5.16
N GLY A 129 -13.80 6.89 4.71
CA GLY A 129 -13.03 8.00 5.27
C GLY A 129 -12.54 8.95 4.17
N ALA A 130 -11.95 10.10 4.55
CA ALA A 130 -11.20 10.94 3.62
C ALA A 130 -9.74 10.45 3.44
N HIS A 131 -9.25 9.71 4.44
CA HIS A 131 -7.89 9.20 4.60
C HIS A 131 -7.96 7.82 5.30
N CYS A 132 -8.87 6.93 4.86
CA CYS A 132 -9.00 5.57 5.39
C CYS A 132 -9.75 4.68 4.39
N CYS A 133 -9.64 3.35 4.32
CA CYS A 133 -8.48 2.45 4.43
C CYS A 133 -8.79 1.23 3.54
N SER A 134 -7.96 0.97 2.53
CA SER A 134 -8.07 -0.25 1.73
C SER A 134 -7.42 -1.41 2.47
N ILE A 135 -8.13 -2.53 2.55
CA ILE A 135 -7.64 -3.78 3.16
C ILE A 135 -7.78 -4.88 2.12
N TYR A 136 -6.72 -5.68 1.95
CA TYR A 136 -6.68 -6.79 1.02
C TYR A 136 -6.54 -8.09 1.79
N THR A 137 -7.44 -9.04 1.52
CA THR A 137 -7.29 -10.45 1.92
C THR A 137 -7.02 -11.27 0.68
N ILE A 138 -5.88 -11.94 0.65
CA ILE A 138 -5.44 -12.77 -0.48
C ILE A 138 -5.52 -14.23 -0.05
N TYR A 139 -6.23 -15.05 -0.83
CA TYR A 139 -6.22 -16.50 -0.71
C TYR A 139 -5.46 -17.10 -1.87
N SER A 140 -4.46 -17.93 -1.55
CA SER A 140 -3.59 -18.59 -2.53
C SER A 140 -3.50 -20.07 -2.21
N ALA A 141 -3.60 -20.91 -3.23
CA ALA A 141 -3.57 -22.35 -3.07
C ALA A 141 -2.22 -22.91 -3.48
N GLN A 142 -1.59 -23.67 -2.59
CA GLN A 142 -0.32 -24.33 -2.82
C GLN A 142 -0.46 -25.82 -2.58
N GLY A 143 -0.61 -26.57 -3.67
CA GLY A 143 -1.00 -27.98 -3.59
C GLY A 143 -2.34 -28.11 -2.85
N ASP A 144 -2.34 -28.87 -1.74
CA ASP A 144 -3.55 -29.13 -0.95
C ASP A 144 -3.77 -28.11 0.18
N ARG A 145 -3.03 -26.99 0.21
CA ARG A 145 -3.09 -25.99 1.29
C ARG A 145 -3.56 -24.64 0.79
N LEU A 146 -4.44 -24.00 1.55
CA LEU A 146 -4.85 -22.61 1.34
C LEU A 146 -4.10 -21.69 2.30
N HIS A 147 -3.40 -20.70 1.74
CA HIS A 147 -2.73 -19.64 2.48
C HIS A 147 -3.59 -18.39 2.46
N ARG A 148 -3.65 -17.68 3.61
CA ARG A 148 -4.35 -16.40 3.73
C ARG A 148 -3.36 -15.31 4.14
N THR A 149 -3.24 -14.30 3.30
CA THR A 149 -2.43 -13.11 3.57
C THR A 149 -3.34 -11.90 3.70
N LEU A 150 -3.20 -11.14 4.78
CA LEU A 150 -4.01 -9.97 5.09
C LEU A 150 -3.10 -8.74 5.15
N THR A 151 -3.48 -7.65 4.49
CA THR A 151 -2.81 -6.37 4.71
C THR A 151 -3.34 -5.67 5.96
N TYR A 152 -2.50 -4.91 6.63
CA TYR A 152 -2.96 -3.86 7.52
C TYR A 152 -3.79 -2.83 6.73
N PRO A 153 -4.64 -2.03 7.42
CA PRO A 153 -5.37 -0.95 6.77
C PRO A 153 -4.44 0.03 6.05
N LEU A 154 -4.67 0.25 4.75
CA LEU A 154 -3.87 1.14 3.90
C LEU A 154 -4.58 2.47 3.68
N ASP A 155 -4.01 3.53 4.26
CA ASP A 155 -4.36 4.94 4.14
C ASP A 155 -3.55 5.66 3.03
N ALA A 156 -2.30 5.27 2.77
CA ALA A 156 -1.45 5.99 1.81
C ALA A 156 -2.05 6.04 0.39
N ALA A 157 -2.11 7.23 -0.21
CA ALA A 157 -2.57 7.40 -1.59
C ALA A 157 -1.70 6.60 -2.57
N GLY A 158 -2.34 5.79 -3.42
CA GLY A 158 -1.65 4.90 -4.36
C GLY A 158 -1.10 3.61 -3.73
N ALA A 159 -1.41 3.33 -2.46
CA ALA A 159 -1.18 2.01 -1.87
C ALA A 159 -2.33 1.05 -2.15
N GLY A 160 -1.98 -0.21 -2.39
CA GLY A 160 -2.89 -1.26 -2.80
C GLY A 160 -2.76 -1.61 -4.29
N GLY A 161 -3.29 -2.79 -4.62
CA GLY A 161 -3.25 -3.33 -5.97
C GLY A 161 -1.96 -4.09 -6.30
N PHE A 162 -1.99 -4.74 -7.45
CA PHE A 162 -0.96 -5.65 -7.92
C PHE A 162 -0.56 -5.31 -9.35
N GLU A 163 0.74 -5.23 -9.62
CA GLU A 163 1.32 -4.98 -10.94
C GLU A 163 2.54 -5.88 -11.12
N ASP A 164 2.70 -6.48 -12.29
CA ASP A 164 3.95 -7.14 -12.67
C ASP A 164 4.93 -6.04 -13.14
N LEU A 165 5.77 -5.56 -12.22
CA LEU A 165 6.59 -4.37 -12.44
C LEU A 165 7.77 -4.61 -13.39
N ASP A 166 8.27 -5.84 -13.45
CA ASP A 166 9.45 -6.21 -14.24
C ASP A 166 9.17 -7.22 -15.37
N GLY A 167 7.95 -7.74 -15.47
CA GLY A 167 7.50 -8.66 -16.50
C GLY A 167 7.97 -10.11 -16.26
N ASP A 168 8.34 -10.48 -15.03
CA ASP A 168 8.82 -11.81 -14.69
C ASP A 168 7.70 -12.83 -14.42
N GLY A 169 6.44 -12.36 -14.43
CA GLY A 169 5.24 -13.15 -14.18
C GLY A 169 4.86 -13.29 -12.71
N TYR A 170 5.62 -12.69 -11.79
CA TYR A 170 5.20 -12.46 -10.42
C TYR A 170 4.63 -11.04 -10.31
N SER A 171 3.59 -10.88 -9.50
CA SER A 171 3.00 -9.56 -9.24
C SER A 171 3.58 -8.95 -7.97
N GLU A 172 3.86 -7.64 -8.03
CA GLU A 172 4.19 -6.83 -6.88
C GLU A 172 2.95 -6.16 -6.31
N PHE A 173 2.75 -6.32 -5.00
CA PHE A 173 1.86 -5.47 -4.26
C PHE A 173 2.47 -4.08 -4.08
N LEU A 174 1.79 -3.06 -4.59
CA LEU A 174 2.26 -1.68 -4.55
C LEU A 174 1.77 -1.02 -3.25
N SER A 175 2.67 -0.42 -2.49
CA SER A 175 2.33 0.26 -1.25
C SER A 175 3.29 1.42 -0.95
N ALA A 176 3.14 2.01 0.22
CA ALA A 176 4.06 2.99 0.76
C ALA A 176 4.15 2.88 2.28
N ASP A 177 5.26 3.35 2.85
CA ASP A 177 5.50 3.29 4.29
C ASP A 177 4.65 4.31 5.04
N GLN A 178 3.48 3.85 5.47
CA GLN A 178 2.43 4.68 6.07
C GLN A 178 2.85 5.36 7.37
N ARG A 179 3.95 4.91 7.99
CA ARG A 179 4.48 5.49 9.22
C ARG A 179 4.99 6.92 9.00
N PHE A 180 5.29 7.31 7.76
CA PHE A 180 5.65 8.68 7.37
C PHE A 180 4.44 9.62 7.29
N LEU A 181 3.21 9.08 7.21
CA LEU A 181 2.01 9.90 7.21
C LEU A 181 1.89 10.63 8.54
N TYR A 182 1.61 11.94 8.49
CA TYR A 182 1.47 12.81 9.65
C TYR A 182 2.74 13.04 10.49
N ALA A 183 3.87 12.41 10.17
CA ALA A 183 5.08 12.48 10.99
C ALA A 183 5.64 13.92 11.07
N PHE A 184 5.73 14.60 9.92
CA PHE A 184 6.35 15.94 9.79
C PHE A 184 5.46 16.94 9.04
N GLY A 185 4.15 16.71 9.03
CA GLY A 185 3.18 17.65 8.46
C GLY A 185 1.80 17.02 8.32
N SER A 186 0.88 17.71 7.64
CA SER A 186 -0.45 17.16 7.36
C SER A 186 -0.40 15.92 6.44
N TYR A 187 -1.48 15.13 6.40
CA TYR A 187 -1.62 14.05 5.41
C TYR A 187 -1.42 14.54 3.97
N ALA A 188 -2.03 15.68 3.63
CA ALA A 188 -1.97 16.24 2.28
C ALA A 188 -0.55 16.60 1.83
N SER A 189 0.35 16.84 2.79
CA SER A 189 1.78 17.09 2.54
C SER A 189 2.65 15.84 2.74
N SER A 190 2.09 14.70 3.12
CA SER A 190 2.86 13.48 3.42
C SER A 190 3.10 12.65 2.17
N TRP A 191 4.37 12.43 1.86
CA TRP A 191 4.80 11.67 0.68
C TRP A 191 5.69 10.51 1.15
N PRO A 192 5.11 9.37 1.55
CA PRO A 192 5.86 8.24 2.09
C PRO A 192 6.76 7.55 1.02
N PRO A 193 7.89 6.92 1.43
CA PRO A 193 8.67 6.05 0.55
C PRO A 193 7.83 4.89 0.01
N ASN A 194 8.03 4.50 -1.25
CA ASN A 194 7.33 3.35 -1.81
C ASN A 194 7.81 2.03 -1.21
N ILE A 195 6.88 1.08 -1.14
CA ILE A 195 7.12 -0.32 -0.79
C ILE A 195 6.60 -1.17 -1.95
N PHE A 196 7.42 -2.13 -2.41
CA PHE A 196 7.01 -3.12 -3.39
C PHE A 196 7.23 -4.50 -2.79
N LEU A 197 6.16 -5.30 -2.72
CA LEU A 197 6.22 -6.65 -2.16
C LEU A 197 5.86 -7.67 -3.25
N THR A 198 6.83 -8.43 -3.74
CA THR A 198 6.55 -9.51 -4.70
C THR A 198 5.78 -10.62 -4.01
N PHE A 199 4.67 -11.02 -4.62
CA PHE A 199 3.92 -12.18 -4.20
C PHE A 199 4.62 -13.45 -4.67
N ARG A 200 4.94 -14.36 -3.74
CA ARG A 200 5.52 -15.67 -4.06
C ARG A 200 4.97 -16.72 -3.13
N ASN A 201 4.31 -17.75 -3.68
CA ASN A 201 3.85 -18.89 -2.91
C ASN A 201 3.10 -18.41 -1.65
N GLY A 202 2.02 -17.65 -1.82
CA GLY A 202 1.15 -17.24 -0.72
C GLY A 202 1.69 -16.14 0.20
N SER A 203 2.93 -15.71 0.02
CA SER A 203 3.58 -14.70 0.87
C SER A 203 3.95 -13.45 0.07
N LEU A 204 3.83 -12.29 0.72
CA LEU A 204 4.34 -11.01 0.22
C LEU A 204 5.75 -10.78 0.78
N ILE A 205 6.74 -10.70 -0.11
CA ILE A 205 8.16 -10.59 0.24
C ILE A 205 8.67 -9.21 -0.13
N ASP A 206 9.40 -8.54 0.77
CA ASP A 206 9.98 -7.24 0.44
C ASP A 206 11.03 -7.34 -0.66
N THR A 207 10.68 -6.80 -1.82
CA THR A 207 11.52 -6.71 -3.02
C THR A 207 11.70 -5.26 -3.45
N THR A 208 11.38 -4.29 -2.59
CA THR A 208 11.36 -2.85 -2.88
C THR A 208 12.62 -2.37 -3.61
N ARG A 209 13.79 -2.81 -3.15
CA ARG A 209 15.10 -2.41 -3.70
C ARG A 209 15.42 -3.00 -5.07
N GLN A 210 14.63 -3.96 -5.55
CA GLN A 210 14.78 -4.58 -6.87
C GLN A 210 14.16 -3.72 -7.99
N PHE A 211 13.42 -2.66 -7.64
CA PHE A 211 12.77 -1.75 -8.58
C PHE A 211 13.38 -0.33 -8.56
N PRO A 212 14.70 -0.17 -8.81
CA PRO A 212 15.40 1.10 -8.64
C PRO A 212 14.87 2.22 -9.52
N ASP A 213 14.33 1.90 -10.71
CA ASP A 213 13.76 2.90 -11.62
C ASP A 213 12.46 3.49 -11.07
N ARG A 214 11.62 2.67 -10.43
CA ARG A 214 10.41 3.13 -9.74
C ARG A 214 10.77 4.00 -8.53
N LEU A 215 11.70 3.55 -7.69
CA LEU A 215 12.21 4.32 -6.55
C LEU A 215 12.78 5.68 -6.99
N ARG A 216 13.56 5.70 -8.09
CA ARG A 216 14.14 6.91 -8.67
C ARG A 216 13.07 7.85 -9.21
N SER A 217 12.05 7.33 -9.89
CA SER A 217 10.93 8.13 -10.39
C SER A 217 10.19 8.82 -9.24
N THR A 218 9.92 8.11 -8.15
CA THR A 218 9.27 8.69 -6.97
C THR A 218 10.14 9.75 -6.31
N ALA A 219 11.43 9.46 -6.09
CA ALA A 219 12.36 10.43 -5.52
C ALA A 219 12.45 11.70 -6.39
N TYR A 220 12.39 11.56 -7.72
CA TYR A 220 12.40 12.69 -8.63
C TYR A 220 11.14 13.56 -8.49
N THR A 221 9.95 12.97 -8.36
CA THR A 221 8.71 13.73 -8.11
C THR A 221 8.76 14.48 -6.79
N MET A 222 9.28 13.86 -5.72
CA MET A 222 9.50 14.51 -4.41
C MET A 222 10.49 15.68 -4.52
N TYR A 223 11.58 15.48 -5.27
CA TYR A 223 12.57 16.52 -5.55
C TYR A 223 11.96 17.70 -6.30
N GLU A 224 11.23 17.46 -7.39
CA GLU A 224 10.60 18.53 -8.16
C GLU A 224 9.61 19.32 -7.31
N HIS A 225 8.79 18.63 -6.52
CA HIS A 225 7.82 19.29 -5.66
C HIS A 225 8.49 20.19 -4.61
N THR A 226 9.50 19.68 -3.89
CA THR A 226 10.22 20.43 -2.85
C THR A 226 11.04 21.60 -3.42
N ARG A 227 11.60 21.43 -4.62
CA ARG A 227 12.30 22.51 -5.35
C ARG A 227 11.34 23.64 -5.74
N ASP A 228 10.16 23.29 -6.24
CA ASP A 228 9.23 24.26 -6.83
C ASP A 228 8.29 24.92 -5.79
N HIS A 229 8.08 24.27 -4.64
CA HIS A 229 7.22 24.74 -3.55
C HIS A 229 7.94 24.73 -2.20
N PRO A 230 8.92 25.62 -1.97
CA PRO A 230 9.64 25.68 -0.69
C PRO A 230 8.74 26.15 0.47
N GLY A 231 8.99 25.60 1.66
CA GLY A 231 8.34 25.98 2.92
C GLY A 231 7.20 25.04 3.34
N LEU A 232 5.96 25.37 3.00
CA LEU A 232 4.75 24.73 3.55
C LEU A 232 4.68 23.23 3.23
N GLY A 233 4.84 22.38 4.26
CA GLY A 233 4.80 20.92 4.13
C GLY A 233 6.08 20.31 3.54
N ALA A 234 7.14 21.10 3.33
CA ALA A 234 8.40 20.63 2.77
C ALA A 234 9.04 19.56 3.66
N ASN A 235 9.01 19.72 4.99
CA ASN A 235 9.58 18.77 5.94
C ASN A 235 8.94 17.38 5.85
N SER A 236 7.63 17.30 5.59
CA SER A 236 6.96 16.00 5.39
C SER A 236 7.43 15.29 4.11
N ILE A 237 7.59 16.04 3.01
CA ILE A 237 8.08 15.48 1.74
C ILE A 237 9.57 15.14 1.83
N LEU A 238 10.37 15.97 2.49
CA LEU A 238 11.81 15.74 2.69
C LEU A 238 12.07 14.51 3.54
N ALA A 239 11.23 14.23 4.55
CA ALA A 239 11.34 13.02 5.35
C ALA A 239 11.17 11.77 4.47
N GLY A 240 10.09 11.76 3.67
CA GLY A 240 9.84 10.71 2.70
C GLY A 240 10.92 10.61 1.63
N TYR A 241 11.44 11.73 1.14
CA TYR A 241 12.55 11.78 0.18
C TYR A 241 13.81 11.13 0.77
N VAL A 242 14.19 11.44 2.01
CA VAL A 242 15.34 10.79 2.67
C VAL A 242 15.10 9.28 2.79
N GLY A 243 13.92 8.84 3.25
CA GLY A 243 13.57 7.42 3.32
C GLY A 243 13.66 6.73 1.95
N GLN A 244 13.13 7.38 0.91
CA GLN A 244 13.19 6.91 -0.48
C GLN A 244 14.63 6.78 -0.99
N LYS A 245 15.50 7.75 -0.65
CA LYS A 245 16.92 7.77 -1.00
C LYS A 245 17.71 6.70 -0.26
N ILE A 246 17.35 6.37 0.98
CA ILE A 246 17.92 5.22 1.71
C ILE A 246 17.62 3.91 0.97
N LEU A 247 16.39 3.71 0.47
CA LEU A 247 16.03 2.52 -0.31
C LEU A 247 16.85 2.40 -1.60
N MET A 248 17.28 3.53 -2.18
CA MET A 248 18.15 3.57 -3.36
C MET A 248 19.64 3.41 -3.06
N GLY A 249 20.04 3.35 -1.78
CA GLY A 249 21.46 3.38 -1.38
C GLY A 249 22.12 4.75 -1.55
N GLU A 250 21.32 5.83 -1.61
CA GLU A 250 21.75 7.20 -1.91
C GLU A 250 21.55 8.13 -0.68
N TYR A 251 21.66 7.58 0.55
CA TYR A 251 21.37 8.27 1.82
C TYR A 251 22.08 9.62 1.97
N GLU A 252 23.40 9.67 1.85
CA GLU A 252 24.19 10.91 2.04
C GLU A 252 23.68 12.04 1.15
N SER A 253 23.45 11.76 -0.14
CA SER A 253 22.92 12.74 -1.08
C SER A 253 21.48 13.17 -0.78
N GLY A 254 20.67 12.26 -0.21
CA GLY A 254 19.32 12.57 0.24
C GLY A 254 19.34 13.48 1.48
N TRP A 255 20.21 13.17 2.42
CA TRP A 255 20.41 13.92 3.66
C TRP A 255 20.94 15.33 3.39
N ASP A 256 21.98 15.47 2.57
CA ASP A 256 22.55 16.76 2.18
C ASP A 256 21.49 17.66 1.51
N TYR A 257 20.64 17.08 0.66
CA TYR A 257 19.53 17.81 0.05
C TYR A 257 18.51 18.25 1.10
N MET A 258 18.15 17.38 2.04
CA MET A 258 17.25 17.73 3.15
C MET A 258 17.82 18.90 3.97
N LEU A 259 19.09 18.84 4.38
CA LEU A 259 19.74 19.90 5.15
C LEU A 259 19.73 21.26 4.44
N ALA A 260 19.79 21.25 3.10
CA ALA A 260 19.77 22.47 2.30
C ALA A 260 18.37 23.05 2.08
N HIS A 261 17.28 22.31 2.35
CA HIS A 261 15.92 22.68 1.93
C HIS A 261 14.84 22.56 3.01
N TYR A 262 15.13 22.03 4.19
CA TYR A 262 14.13 21.93 5.26
C TYR A 262 13.70 23.32 5.74
N ASP A 263 12.45 23.42 6.20
CA ASP A 263 11.89 24.61 6.83
C ASP A 263 12.24 24.58 8.32
N ASP A 264 13.13 25.47 8.75
CA ASP A 264 13.60 25.59 10.14
C ASP A 264 12.60 26.29 11.06
N THR A 265 11.50 26.80 10.52
CA THR A 265 10.43 27.46 11.28
C THR A 265 9.24 26.54 11.58
N ASP A 266 9.15 25.40 10.89
CA ASP A 266 8.09 24.41 11.10
C ASP A 266 8.42 23.53 12.30
N THR A 267 7.55 23.58 13.32
CA THR A 267 7.71 22.82 14.56
C THR A 267 6.93 21.49 14.55
N TRP A 268 6.25 21.13 13.45
CA TRP A 268 5.55 19.85 13.35
C TRP A 268 6.53 18.68 13.45
N GLY A 269 6.21 17.70 14.29
CA GLY A 269 7.02 16.48 14.41
C GLY A 269 8.28 16.62 15.26
N LEU A 270 8.48 17.77 15.92
CA LEU A 270 9.62 17.97 16.83
C LEU A 270 9.36 17.47 18.26
N THR A 271 8.11 17.15 18.61
CA THR A 271 7.78 16.64 19.95
C THR A 271 8.26 15.19 20.10
N GLU A 272 8.97 14.92 21.18
CA GLU A 272 9.47 13.58 21.53
C GLU A 272 8.46 12.86 22.44
N TYR A 273 8.15 11.61 22.11
CA TYR A 273 7.20 10.78 22.84
C TYR A 273 7.85 9.52 23.38
N SER A 274 7.46 9.10 24.59
CA SER A 274 7.81 7.79 25.14
C SER A 274 7.07 6.67 24.41
N THR A 275 7.49 5.42 24.66
CA THR A 275 6.77 4.24 24.16
C THR A 275 5.31 4.16 24.63
N ASP A 276 4.99 4.81 25.74
CA ASP A 276 3.63 4.86 26.30
C ASP A 276 2.82 6.06 25.78
N GLY A 277 3.40 6.86 24.87
CA GLY A 277 2.76 8.02 24.24
C GLY A 277 2.77 9.29 25.09
N GLU A 278 3.59 9.33 26.15
CA GLU A 278 3.77 10.54 26.96
C GLU A 278 4.79 11.46 26.31
N GLU A 279 4.51 12.77 26.27
CA GLU A 279 5.47 13.78 25.85
C GLU A 279 6.64 13.83 26.85
N ILE A 280 7.85 13.55 26.35
CA ILE A 280 9.08 13.48 27.19
C ILE A 280 10.09 14.57 26.83
N GLY A 281 9.90 15.27 25.71
CA GLY A 281 10.85 16.26 25.25
C GLY A 281 10.47 16.89 23.92
N THR A 282 11.43 17.62 23.37
CA THR A 282 11.35 18.21 22.04
C THR A 282 12.75 18.17 21.45
N PHE A 283 12.87 17.67 20.22
CA PHE A 283 14.11 17.70 19.45
C PHE A 283 14.56 19.14 19.21
N ALA A 284 15.86 19.38 19.10
CA ALA A 284 16.39 20.73 18.90
C ALA A 284 16.00 21.30 17.53
N ASP A 285 15.97 20.43 16.51
CA ASP A 285 15.61 20.78 15.15
C ASP A 285 15.02 19.59 14.37
N TYR A 286 14.58 19.86 13.14
CA TYR A 286 14.01 18.86 12.24
C TYR A 286 15.00 17.75 11.84
N PRO A 287 16.28 18.04 11.48
CA PRO A 287 17.26 16.99 11.22
C PRO A 287 17.42 15.99 12.37
N GLU A 288 17.49 16.45 13.63
CA GLU A 288 17.58 15.57 14.80
C GLU A 288 16.32 14.71 14.95
N ALA A 289 15.13 15.31 14.79
CA ALA A 289 13.86 14.59 14.85
C ALA A 289 13.74 13.54 13.73
N LEU A 290 14.17 13.87 12.50
CA LEU A 290 14.15 12.95 11.36
C LEU A 290 15.13 11.80 11.54
N GLU A 291 16.33 12.04 12.07
CA GLU A 291 17.30 10.99 12.37
C GLU A 291 16.71 9.99 13.39
N SER A 292 16.16 10.49 14.49
CA SER A 292 15.49 9.65 15.50
C SER A 292 14.35 8.85 14.89
N PHE A 293 13.51 9.49 14.08
CA PHE A 293 12.41 8.82 13.41
C PHE A 293 12.89 7.69 12.47
N LEU A 294 13.92 7.94 11.66
CA LEU A 294 14.46 6.92 10.75
C LEU A 294 15.16 5.77 11.49
N LEU A 295 15.74 6.03 12.67
CA LEU A 295 16.24 5.00 13.59
C LEU A 295 15.10 4.12 14.10
N ASP A 296 14.01 4.73 14.60
CA ASP A 296 12.85 4.00 15.12
C ASP A 296 12.15 3.16 14.05
N LEU A 297 12.09 3.67 12.82
CA LEU A 297 11.51 2.94 11.69
C LEU A 297 12.41 1.82 11.17
N GLY A 298 13.69 1.80 11.57
CA GLY A 298 14.71 0.84 11.14
C GLY A 298 15.37 1.16 9.80
N TYR A 299 15.17 2.35 9.24
CA TYR A 299 15.87 2.82 8.04
C TYR A 299 17.35 3.09 8.32
N LEU A 300 17.67 3.56 9.53
CA LEU A 300 19.02 3.70 10.03
C LEU A 300 19.30 2.67 11.13
N THR A 301 20.56 2.28 11.26
CA THR A 301 21.08 1.48 12.38
C THR A 301 21.43 2.41 13.54
N VAL A 302 21.63 1.86 14.75
CA VAL A 302 22.04 2.63 15.94
C VAL A 302 23.32 3.46 15.79
N ASN A 303 24.10 3.22 14.72
CA ASN A 303 25.30 4.00 14.40
C ASN A 303 25.03 5.18 13.44
N GLY A 304 23.77 5.37 13.01
CA GLY A 304 23.38 6.36 12.00
C GLY A 304 23.54 5.89 10.54
N ASP A 305 24.05 4.66 10.32
CA ASP A 305 24.24 4.14 8.96
C ASP A 305 22.93 3.54 8.38
N PRO A 306 22.68 3.63 7.05
CA PRO A 306 21.57 2.95 6.40
C PRO A 306 21.51 1.45 6.72
N ASN A 307 20.33 0.96 7.10
CA ASN A 307 20.14 -0.45 7.43
C ASN A 307 19.95 -1.31 6.16
N PRO A 308 20.92 -2.18 5.80
CA PRO A 308 20.79 -3.04 4.62
C PRO A 308 19.76 -4.16 4.79
N ASN A 309 19.33 -4.45 6.03
CA ASN A 309 18.42 -5.53 6.37
C ASN A 309 16.99 -5.05 6.69
N LEU A 310 16.64 -3.80 6.33
CA LEU A 310 15.29 -3.29 6.49
C LEU A 310 14.31 -4.14 5.68
N ASP A 311 13.31 -4.70 6.38
CA ASP A 311 12.23 -5.53 5.86
C ASP A 311 10.89 -4.81 6.03
N LEU A 312 10.35 -4.29 4.93
CA LEU A 312 9.13 -3.49 4.89
C LEU A 312 7.86 -4.35 4.74
N SER A 313 7.98 -5.67 4.57
CA SER A 313 6.79 -6.54 4.50
C SER A 313 6.00 -6.50 5.82
N ARG A 314 6.69 -6.45 6.95
CA ARG A 314 6.11 -6.51 8.30
C ARG A 314 5.27 -5.30 8.70
N VAL A 315 5.40 -4.20 7.96
CA VAL A 315 4.61 -2.98 8.22
C VAL A 315 3.37 -2.91 7.33
N ILE A 316 3.22 -3.86 6.40
CA ILE A 316 2.11 -3.95 5.46
C ILE A 316 1.25 -5.19 5.69
N VAL A 317 1.81 -6.33 6.10
CA VAL A 317 1.06 -7.61 6.10
C VAL A 317 1.11 -8.38 7.42
N GLU A 318 0.01 -9.07 7.68
CA GLU A 318 -0.11 -10.20 8.62
C GLU A 318 -0.37 -11.48 7.79
N GLN A 319 0.37 -12.56 8.06
CA GLN A 319 0.27 -13.82 7.32
C GLN A 319 -0.19 -14.96 8.23
N GLU A 320 -1.18 -15.73 7.77
CA GLU A 320 -1.73 -16.88 8.48
C GLU A 320 -1.87 -18.10 7.55
N ALA A 321 -1.45 -19.27 8.02
CA ALA A 321 -1.77 -20.53 7.35
C ALA A 321 -3.14 -21.03 7.84
N LEU A 322 -4.06 -21.31 6.92
CA LEU A 322 -5.32 -21.97 7.25
C LEU A 322 -5.10 -23.49 7.21
N LEU A 323 -5.48 -24.18 8.30
CA LEU A 323 -5.38 -25.64 8.44
C LEU A 323 -6.55 -26.35 7.77
#